data_AF-A0A953R4F0-F1
#
_entry.id   AF-A0A953R4F0-F1
#
_cell.length_a   1.000
_cell.length_b   1.000
_cell.length_c   1.000
_cell.angle_alpha   90.00
_cell.angle_beta   90.00
_cell.angle_gamma   90.00
#
_symmetry.space_group_name_H-M   'P 1'
#
loop_
_entity.id
_entity.type
_entity.pdbx_description
1 polymer ?
#
loop_
_entity_poly.entity_id
_entity_poly.type
_entity_poly.pdbx_seq_one_letter_code
_entity_poly.pdbx_strand_id
1 'polypeptide(L)'
;MANTIPPETRIRAARPAEGWRWAVVLIPGALLYFLPLPGLNHDQSRLAGIFVATIIALVAQPVRMGVSVLVAMTVLALTRTLPPAKVLSGFSDVTVWLVFTAFLFAKAVTATGFGTRIGYLFIQRFARTPLSLGYSIAAADLVLAPFIPSDTARGGGVVFPIARSVASAFGSEPGPTAKRIGSFLVLVSFHTTYVASAMFLTGMASNPLIAAFAFKIGHVELTWLRWFSGSVAPGLLTLTVVPWLLHRWVKPELRDTAPARELARAELARMGPLSRGERWLVGIMIGVMAGWVTSPWHGIPNTFVALAGLSLILLARVLTWDDLLAERPAWDALIWFGPLVMMAVQLNEIGVIRILAGKLFGLMIGWPWGLVLVALVASYCYIHYSFASMTAHVAALYPGFLGAALAAGVPPMLAALPLAYFSSLNAAMTHYGTGSAPVYFGAGYVRQGDWWRLGFRISVINLIIWMGAGSVWWKIVGIW
;
A
#
# COMPACT_ATOMS: atom_id res chain seq x y z
N MET A 1 -14.40 -43.92 -14.86
CA MET A 1 -14.37 -44.57 -13.54
C MET A 1 -13.70 -43.62 -12.56
N ALA A 2 -14.44 -43.26 -11.50
CA ALA A 2 -14.06 -42.62 -10.25
C ALA A 2 -13.12 -41.39 -10.26
N ASN A 3 -13.74 -40.22 -10.06
CA ASN A 3 -13.14 -39.03 -9.45
C ASN A 3 -12.43 -39.38 -8.14
N THR A 4 -11.15 -39.05 -8.04
CA THR A 4 -10.44 -38.94 -6.75
C THR A 4 -10.32 -37.46 -6.42
N ILE A 5 -11.12 -37.06 -5.44
CA ILE A 5 -11.12 -35.74 -4.81
C ILE A 5 -9.74 -35.58 -4.11
N PRO A 6 -9.00 -34.46 -4.27
CA PRO A 6 -7.77 -34.26 -3.53
C PRO A 6 -8.09 -34.11 -2.03
N PRO A 7 -7.27 -34.67 -1.12
CA PRO A 7 -7.55 -34.61 0.30
C PRO A 7 -7.48 -33.18 0.82
N GLU A 8 -8.38 -32.92 1.76
CA GLU A 8 -8.60 -31.70 2.52
C GLU A 8 -7.31 -30.91 2.81
N THR A 9 -7.41 -29.60 2.58
CA THR A 9 -6.52 -28.57 3.09
C THR A 9 -6.17 -28.85 4.56
N ARG A 10 -4.95 -29.36 4.79
CA ARG A 10 -4.34 -29.38 6.12
C ARG A 10 -4.50 -28.00 6.74
N ILE A 11 -5.32 -27.92 7.79
CA ILE A 11 -5.33 -26.78 8.71
C ILE A 11 -3.89 -26.68 9.21
N ARG A 12 -3.13 -25.70 8.69
CA ARG A 12 -1.84 -25.35 9.26
C ARG A 12 -2.10 -25.06 10.73
N ALA A 13 -1.54 -25.88 11.61
CA ALA A 13 -1.58 -25.65 13.05
C ALA A 13 -1.25 -24.18 13.31
N ALA A 14 -2.17 -23.48 14.00
CA ALA A 14 -1.91 -22.13 14.45
C ALA A 14 -0.60 -22.19 15.25
N ARG A 15 0.40 -21.38 14.84
CA ARG A 15 1.57 -21.16 15.69
C ARG A 15 1.05 -20.78 17.07
N PRO A 16 1.58 -21.35 18.18
CA PRO A 16 1.15 -20.94 19.51
C PRO A 16 1.24 -19.41 19.54
N ALA A 17 0.15 -18.72 19.85
CA ALA A 17 0.21 -17.30 20.09
C ALA A 17 1.18 -17.15 21.25
N GLU A 18 2.39 -16.66 20.96
CA GLU A 18 3.42 -16.53 21.97
C GLU A 18 2.83 -15.60 23.05
N GLY A 19 2.50 -16.12 24.23
CA GLY A 19 1.65 -15.41 25.21
C GLY A 19 2.17 -14.02 25.59
N TRP A 20 3.48 -13.80 25.43
CA TRP A 20 4.12 -12.49 25.58
C TRP A 20 3.58 -11.44 24.60
N ARG A 21 3.18 -11.80 23.37
CA ARG A 21 2.60 -10.86 22.40
C ARG A 21 1.26 -10.32 22.87
N TRP A 22 0.45 -11.18 23.50
CA TRP A 22 -0.79 -10.73 24.14
C TRP A 22 -0.49 -9.86 25.36
N ALA A 23 0.53 -10.17 26.15
CA ALA A 23 0.96 -9.28 27.23
C ALA A 23 1.36 -7.89 26.71
N VAL A 24 2.11 -7.81 25.60
CA VAL A 24 2.49 -6.56 24.94
C VAL A 24 1.28 -5.77 24.45
N VAL A 25 0.18 -6.42 24.08
CA VAL A 25 -1.07 -5.75 23.67
C VAL A 25 -1.91 -5.33 24.88
N LEU A 26 -2.17 -6.26 25.78
CA LEU A 26 -3.13 -6.11 26.86
C LEU A 26 -2.61 -5.21 27.98
N ILE A 27 -1.30 -5.26 28.30
CA ILE A 27 -0.74 -4.45 29.39
C ILE A 27 -0.83 -2.95 29.05
N PRO A 28 -0.29 -2.44 27.93
CA PRO A 28 -0.43 -1.03 27.58
C PRO A 28 -1.89 -0.64 27.35
N GLY A 29 -2.68 -1.53 26.72
CA GLY A 29 -4.10 -1.30 26.50
C GLY A 29 -4.89 -1.10 27.80
N ALA A 30 -4.70 -1.99 28.77
CA ALA A 30 -5.34 -1.91 30.08
C ALA A 30 -4.84 -0.69 30.86
N LEU A 31 -3.53 -0.40 30.84
CA LEU A 31 -2.98 0.79 31.48
C LEU A 31 -3.64 2.06 30.93
N LEU A 32 -3.73 2.20 29.60
CA LEU A 32 -4.36 3.37 28.98
C LEU A 32 -5.88 3.42 29.16
N TYR A 33 -6.54 2.27 29.30
CA TYR A 33 -7.98 2.18 29.51
C TYR A 33 -8.40 2.54 30.94
N PHE A 34 -7.63 2.08 31.93
CA PHE A 34 -7.96 2.26 33.35
C PHE A 34 -7.27 3.46 34.00
N LEU A 35 -6.09 3.87 33.53
CA LEU A 35 -5.38 5.02 34.08
C LEU A 35 -5.73 6.29 33.29
N PRO A 36 -6.11 7.38 33.97
CA PRO A 36 -6.42 8.63 33.31
C PRO A 36 -5.16 9.20 32.65
N LEU A 37 -5.23 9.46 31.35
CA LEU A 37 -4.17 10.18 30.64
C LEU A 37 -4.32 11.68 30.90
N PRO A 38 -3.24 12.39 31.29
CA PRO A 38 -3.32 13.83 31.54
C PRO A 38 -3.90 14.57 30.34
N GLY A 39 -4.99 15.31 30.53
CA GLY A 39 -5.66 16.07 29.47
C GLY A 39 -6.72 15.32 28.66
N LEU A 40 -6.95 14.02 28.91
CA LEU A 40 -8.09 13.29 28.37
C LEU A 40 -9.12 13.00 29.46
N ASN A 41 -10.41 13.09 29.12
CA ASN A 41 -11.49 12.63 29.99
C ASN A 41 -11.62 11.09 29.96
N HIS A 42 -12.56 10.53 30.73
CA HIS A 42 -12.74 9.08 30.83
C HIS A 42 -13.09 8.41 29.50
N ASP A 43 -14.04 8.95 28.74
CA ASP A 43 -14.48 8.36 27.47
C ASP A 43 -13.39 8.44 26.39
N GLN A 44 -12.69 9.57 26.36
CA GLN A 44 -11.49 9.79 25.54
C GLN A 44 -10.39 8.78 25.85
N SER A 45 -10.09 8.56 27.15
CA SER A 45 -9.06 7.61 27.58
C SER A 45 -9.43 6.18 27.26
N ARG A 46 -10.70 5.78 27.46
CA ARG A 46 -11.20 4.44 27.14
C ARG A 46 -11.12 4.11 25.67
N LEU A 47 -11.61 5.02 24.80
CA LEU A 47 -11.52 4.83 23.35
C LEU A 47 -10.05 4.83 22.89
N ALA A 48 -9.23 5.74 23.40
CA ALA A 48 -7.80 5.79 23.10
C ALA A 48 -7.08 4.51 23.54
N GLY A 49 -7.38 3.98 24.72
CA GLY A 49 -6.80 2.74 25.23
C GLY A 49 -7.12 1.53 24.34
N ILE A 50 -8.39 1.37 23.94
CA ILE A 50 -8.78 0.27 23.03
C ILE A 50 -8.16 0.45 21.65
N PHE A 51 -8.14 1.68 21.12
CA PHE A 51 -7.51 1.95 19.83
C PHE A 51 -6.01 1.68 19.86
N VAL A 52 -5.28 2.18 20.86
CA VAL A 52 -3.84 1.94 21.01
C VAL A 52 -3.56 0.45 21.20
N ALA A 53 -4.34 -0.26 22.02
CA ALA A 53 -4.23 -1.72 22.14
C ALA A 53 -4.42 -2.41 20.78
N THR A 54 -5.40 -1.98 19.99
CA THR A 54 -5.65 -2.50 18.65
C THR A 54 -4.44 -2.27 17.76
N ILE A 55 -3.91 -1.05 17.72
CA ILE A 55 -2.71 -0.70 16.96
C ILE A 55 -1.50 -1.55 17.39
N ILE A 56 -1.26 -1.71 18.69
CA ILE A 56 -0.18 -2.56 19.20
C ILE A 56 -0.40 -4.01 18.76
N ALA A 57 -1.64 -4.51 18.75
CA ALA A 57 -1.95 -5.85 18.24
C ALA A 57 -1.64 -5.98 16.74
N LEU A 58 -1.92 -4.94 15.95
CA LEU A 58 -1.59 -4.94 14.52
C LEU A 58 -0.09 -4.99 14.25
N VAL A 59 0.72 -4.42 15.14
CA VAL A 59 2.19 -4.40 15.06
C VAL A 59 2.80 -5.67 15.63
N ALA A 60 2.41 -6.06 16.84
CA ALA A 60 2.91 -7.25 17.54
C ALA A 60 2.42 -8.57 16.91
N GLN A 61 1.31 -8.52 16.17
CA GLN A 61 0.68 -9.65 15.49
C GLN A 61 0.56 -10.90 16.39
N PRO A 62 -0.17 -10.82 17.52
CA PRO A 62 -0.48 -12.01 18.32
C PRO A 62 -1.42 -12.96 17.55
N VAL A 63 -2.28 -12.38 16.70
CA VAL A 63 -3.20 -13.06 15.79
C VAL A 63 -3.31 -12.25 14.48
N ARG A 64 -4.09 -12.74 13.51
CA ARG A 64 -4.34 -12.03 12.25
C ARG A 64 -5.00 -10.67 12.49
N MET A 65 -4.77 -9.73 11.58
CA MET A 65 -5.30 -8.36 11.65
C MET A 65 -6.83 -8.33 11.79
N GLY A 66 -7.56 -9.07 10.94
CA GLY A 66 -9.03 -9.19 11.05
C GLY A 66 -9.49 -9.70 12.42
N VAL A 67 -8.79 -10.66 13.01
CA VAL A 67 -9.13 -11.22 14.34
C VAL A 67 -8.88 -10.17 15.44
N SER A 68 -7.75 -9.46 15.37
CA SER A 68 -7.42 -8.41 16.36
C SER A 68 -8.46 -7.30 16.36
N VAL A 69 -8.88 -6.86 15.18
CA VAL A 69 -9.90 -5.81 15.03
C VAL A 69 -11.29 -6.30 15.45
N LEU A 70 -11.65 -7.54 15.15
CA LEU A 70 -12.90 -8.15 15.63
C LEU A 70 -12.97 -8.16 17.16
N VAL A 71 -11.89 -8.57 17.83
CA VAL A 71 -11.79 -8.52 19.30
C VAL A 71 -11.95 -7.09 19.79
N ALA A 72 -11.29 -6.11 19.17
CA ALA A 72 -11.43 -4.70 19.53
C ALA A 72 -12.87 -4.19 19.41
N MET A 73 -13.59 -4.54 18.33
CA MET A 73 -15.00 -4.20 18.18
C MET A 73 -15.87 -4.80 19.28
N THR A 74 -15.64 -6.07 19.61
CA THR A 74 -16.36 -6.75 20.69
C THR A 74 -16.09 -6.05 22.03
N VAL A 75 -14.83 -5.70 22.31
CA VAL A 75 -14.47 -4.97 23.53
C VAL A 75 -15.13 -3.58 23.57
N LEU A 76 -15.13 -2.82 22.46
CA LEU A 76 -15.79 -1.51 22.39
C LEU A 76 -17.28 -1.59 22.75
N ALA A 77 -17.97 -2.60 22.21
CA ALA A 77 -19.40 -2.81 22.45
C ALA A 77 -19.67 -3.31 23.88
N LEU A 78 -18.94 -4.32 24.36
CA LEU A 78 -19.16 -4.93 25.68
C LEU A 78 -18.82 -3.96 26.82
N THR A 79 -17.77 -3.16 26.66
CA THR A 79 -17.41 -2.12 27.64
C THR A 79 -18.30 -0.88 27.55
N ARG A 80 -19.23 -0.83 26.58
CA ARG A 80 -20.08 0.33 26.27
C ARG A 80 -19.27 1.62 26.02
N THR A 81 -18.02 1.48 25.56
CA THR A 81 -17.19 2.61 25.17
C THR A 81 -17.79 3.33 23.96
N LEU A 82 -18.44 2.57 23.06
CA LEU A 82 -19.23 3.12 21.96
C LEU A 82 -20.57 2.38 21.83
N PRO A 83 -21.64 3.05 21.36
CA PRO A 83 -22.88 2.38 21.01
C PRO A 83 -22.67 1.33 19.90
N PRO A 84 -23.39 0.19 19.92
CA PRO A 84 -23.21 -0.88 18.92
C PRO A 84 -23.32 -0.41 17.46
N ALA A 85 -24.30 0.46 17.16
CA ALA A 85 -24.45 1.04 15.83
C ALA A 85 -23.21 1.85 15.41
N LYS A 86 -22.57 2.55 16.36
CA LYS A 86 -21.35 3.32 16.11
C LYS A 86 -20.17 2.38 15.89
N VAL A 87 -20.08 1.26 16.62
CA VAL A 87 -19.03 0.24 16.39
C VAL A 87 -19.10 -0.35 14.97
N LEU A 88 -20.30 -0.59 14.44
CA LEU A 88 -20.51 -1.14 13.10
C LEU A 88 -20.49 -0.10 11.97
N SER A 89 -20.48 1.20 12.31
CA SER A 89 -20.59 2.29 11.32
C SER A 89 -19.45 2.32 10.29
N GLY A 90 -18.30 1.73 10.60
CA GLY A 90 -17.18 1.62 9.66
C GLY A 90 -17.50 0.82 8.40
N PHE A 91 -18.46 -0.11 8.44
CA PHE A 91 -18.83 -0.92 7.28
C PHE A 91 -19.74 -0.18 6.27
N SER A 92 -20.29 0.97 6.64
CA SER A 92 -21.02 1.84 5.70
C SER A 92 -20.15 2.97 5.15
N ASP A 93 -18.85 2.99 5.46
CA ASP A 93 -17.94 4.02 4.95
C ASP A 93 -17.65 3.81 3.45
N VAL A 94 -17.82 4.90 2.69
CA VAL A 94 -17.67 4.93 1.23
C VAL A 94 -16.26 4.56 0.79
N THR A 95 -15.24 4.93 1.57
CA THR A 95 -13.83 4.61 1.28
C THR A 95 -13.54 3.14 1.54
N VAL A 96 -14.15 2.56 2.58
CA VAL A 96 -14.04 1.13 2.89
C VAL A 96 -14.57 0.28 1.74
N TRP A 97 -15.72 0.65 1.18
CA TRP A 97 -16.28 0.00 -0.01
C TRP A 97 -15.42 0.20 -1.26
N LEU A 98 -14.76 1.34 -1.43
CA LEU A 98 -13.82 1.55 -2.54
C LEU A 98 -12.67 0.55 -2.47
N VAL A 99 -12.06 0.39 -1.29
CA VAL A 99 -10.94 -0.55 -1.08
C VAL A 99 -11.40 -1.98 -1.33
N PHE A 100 -12.52 -2.38 -0.73
CA PHE A 100 -13.09 -3.72 -0.92
C PHE A 100 -13.30 -4.03 -2.41
N THR A 101 -13.97 -3.13 -3.13
CA THR A 101 -14.23 -3.26 -4.58
C THR A 101 -12.94 -3.34 -5.38
N ALA A 102 -11.95 -2.54 -5.02
CA ALA A 102 -10.68 -2.54 -5.73
C ALA A 102 -9.92 -3.88 -5.55
N PHE A 103 -9.98 -4.54 -4.39
CA PHE A 103 -9.42 -5.89 -4.21
C PHE A 103 -10.10 -6.91 -5.15
N LEU A 104 -11.41 -6.80 -5.34
CA LEU A 104 -12.15 -7.62 -6.29
C LEU A 104 -11.76 -7.34 -7.75
N PHE A 105 -11.40 -6.09 -8.07
CA PHE A 105 -10.78 -5.75 -9.36
C PHE A 105 -9.42 -6.41 -9.57
N ALA A 106 -8.56 -6.43 -8.55
CA ALA A 106 -7.29 -7.14 -8.62
C ALA A 106 -7.47 -8.63 -8.92
N LYS A 107 -8.52 -9.26 -8.37
CA LYS A 107 -8.89 -10.64 -8.72
C LYS A 107 -9.17 -10.79 -10.21
N ALA A 108 -9.88 -9.85 -10.85
CA ALA A 108 -10.15 -9.92 -12.28
C ALA A 108 -8.87 -9.80 -13.13
N VAL A 109 -7.97 -8.88 -12.75
CA VAL A 109 -6.69 -8.69 -13.45
C VAL A 109 -5.79 -9.93 -13.35
N THR A 110 -5.72 -10.54 -12.17
CA THR A 110 -4.92 -11.75 -11.94
C THR A 110 -5.54 -12.98 -12.60
N ALA A 111 -6.85 -13.18 -12.51
CA ALA A 111 -7.55 -14.33 -13.08
C ALA A 111 -7.49 -14.37 -14.61
N THR A 112 -7.51 -13.21 -15.27
CA THR A 112 -7.42 -13.13 -16.74
C THR A 112 -6.00 -13.30 -17.30
N GLY A 113 -4.97 -13.24 -16.45
CA GLY A 113 -3.56 -13.23 -16.89
C GLY A 113 -3.09 -11.92 -17.53
N PHE A 114 -3.95 -10.89 -17.55
CA PHE A 114 -3.68 -9.61 -18.20
C PHE A 114 -2.42 -8.92 -17.66
N GLY A 115 -2.21 -8.96 -16.34
CA GLY A 115 -1.03 -8.38 -15.70
C GLY A 115 0.28 -8.95 -16.25
N THR A 116 0.35 -10.28 -16.41
CA THR A 116 1.52 -10.97 -16.95
C THR A 116 1.76 -10.61 -18.42
N ARG A 117 0.69 -10.52 -19.22
CA ARG A 117 0.77 -10.08 -20.62
C ARG A 117 1.38 -8.68 -20.75
N ILE A 118 0.95 -7.73 -19.93
CA ILE A 118 1.50 -6.38 -19.92
C ILE A 118 3.01 -6.40 -19.63
N GLY A 119 3.45 -7.15 -18.63
CA GLY A 119 4.87 -7.28 -18.32
C GLY A 119 5.71 -7.78 -19.51
N TYR A 120 5.28 -8.85 -20.19
CA TYR A 120 6.00 -9.35 -21.35
C TYR A 120 5.95 -8.41 -22.56
N LEU A 121 4.86 -7.66 -22.78
CA LEU A 121 4.80 -6.65 -23.84
C LEU A 121 5.88 -5.56 -23.66
N PHE A 122 6.04 -5.05 -22.43
CA PHE A 122 7.06 -4.05 -22.14
C PHE A 122 8.48 -4.60 -22.29
N ILE A 123 8.72 -5.84 -21.88
CA ILE A 123 10.02 -6.51 -22.03
C ILE A 123 10.32 -6.71 -23.52
N GLN A 124 9.40 -7.30 -24.29
CA GLN A 124 9.55 -7.54 -25.73
C GLN A 124 9.90 -6.25 -26.48
N ARG A 125 9.26 -5.13 -26.13
CA ARG A 125 9.39 -3.86 -26.86
C ARG A 125 10.64 -3.06 -26.51
N PHE A 126 11.06 -3.04 -25.24
CA PHE A 126 12.03 -2.06 -24.72
C PHE A 126 13.28 -2.65 -24.05
N ALA A 127 13.33 -3.94 -23.72
CA ALA A 127 14.46 -4.56 -23.02
C ALA A 127 15.68 -4.80 -23.94
N ARG A 128 16.34 -3.71 -24.37
CA ARG A 128 17.55 -3.71 -25.21
C ARG A 128 18.86 -3.60 -24.42
N THR A 129 18.79 -3.22 -23.15
CA THR A 129 19.93 -3.12 -22.22
C THR A 129 19.46 -3.56 -20.82
N PRO A 130 20.37 -3.90 -19.89
CA PRO A 130 19.98 -4.24 -18.52
C PRO A 130 19.17 -3.13 -17.85
N LEU A 131 19.60 -1.87 -18.02
CA LEU A 131 18.87 -0.72 -17.48
C LEU A 131 17.48 -0.59 -18.12
N SER A 132 17.36 -0.69 -19.45
CA SER A 132 16.06 -0.57 -20.11
C SER A 132 15.14 -1.76 -19.83
N LEU A 133 15.68 -2.94 -19.50
CA LEU A 133 14.92 -4.06 -18.97
C LEU A 133 14.37 -3.74 -17.57
N GLY A 134 15.16 -3.13 -16.69
CA GLY A 134 14.68 -2.62 -15.40
C GLY A 134 13.53 -1.61 -15.58
N TYR A 135 13.66 -0.67 -16.52
CA TYR A 135 12.59 0.26 -16.85
C TYR A 135 11.37 -0.43 -17.48
N SER A 136 11.53 -1.47 -18.30
CA SER A 136 10.39 -2.25 -18.83
C SER A 136 9.54 -2.82 -17.71
N ILE A 137 10.17 -3.40 -16.69
CA ILE A 137 9.46 -3.98 -15.54
C ILE A 137 8.78 -2.87 -14.72
N ALA A 138 9.49 -1.77 -14.44
CA ALA A 138 8.95 -0.63 -13.73
C ALA A 138 7.76 0.02 -14.44
N ALA A 139 7.81 0.13 -15.77
CA ALA A 139 6.74 0.69 -16.58
C ALA A 139 5.51 -0.23 -16.65
N ALA A 140 5.73 -1.55 -16.75
CA ALA A 140 4.63 -2.51 -16.67
C ALA A 140 3.91 -2.42 -15.31
N ASP A 141 4.67 -2.35 -14.23
CA ASP A 141 4.15 -2.17 -12.88
C ASP A 141 3.38 -0.85 -12.72
N LEU A 142 3.93 0.26 -13.24
CA LEU A 142 3.26 1.57 -13.26
C LEU A 142 1.89 1.53 -13.98
N VAL A 143 1.79 0.84 -15.12
CA VAL A 143 0.53 0.70 -15.88
C VAL A 143 -0.51 -0.12 -15.11
N LEU A 144 -0.06 -1.13 -14.36
CA LEU A 144 -0.95 -1.99 -13.57
C LEU A 144 -1.36 -1.36 -12.23
N ALA A 145 -0.55 -0.44 -11.71
CA ALA A 145 -0.73 0.13 -10.39
C ALA A 145 -2.11 0.78 -10.11
N PRO A 146 -2.72 1.56 -11.01
CA PRO A 146 -4.02 2.16 -10.71
C PRO A 146 -5.18 1.15 -10.62
N PHE A 147 -4.97 -0.10 -11.05
CA PHE A 147 -6.02 -1.12 -11.16
C PHE A 147 -5.83 -2.30 -10.20
N ILE A 148 -4.62 -2.49 -9.68
CA ILE A 148 -4.32 -3.51 -8.67
C ILE A 148 -3.98 -2.79 -7.35
N PRO A 149 -4.96 -2.60 -6.44
CA PRO A 149 -4.81 -1.87 -5.17
C PRO A 149 -4.12 -2.68 -4.07
N SER A 150 -3.17 -3.50 -4.46
CA SER A 150 -2.34 -4.28 -3.55
C SER A 150 -0.97 -4.36 -4.16
N ASP A 151 -0.02 -3.64 -3.56
CA ASP A 151 1.40 -3.75 -3.84
C ASP A 151 1.90 -5.19 -3.64
N THR A 152 1.28 -5.95 -2.73
CA THR A 152 1.62 -7.35 -2.50
C THR A 152 1.16 -8.23 -3.66
N ALA A 153 -0.07 -8.03 -4.17
CA ALA A 153 -0.57 -8.77 -5.32
C ALA A 153 0.16 -8.37 -6.61
N ARG A 154 0.39 -7.06 -6.81
CA ARG A 154 1.09 -6.53 -7.98
C ARG A 154 2.57 -6.89 -7.97
N GLY A 155 3.29 -6.46 -6.94
CA GLY A 155 4.71 -6.73 -6.76
C GLY A 155 5.00 -8.22 -6.61
N GLY A 156 4.48 -8.86 -5.56
CA GLY A 156 4.77 -10.26 -5.26
C GLY A 156 4.12 -11.28 -6.20
N GLY A 157 2.91 -10.98 -6.71
CA GLY A 157 2.12 -11.91 -7.52
C GLY A 157 2.30 -11.77 -9.03
N VAL A 158 2.67 -10.60 -9.54
CA VAL A 158 2.81 -10.36 -10.99
C VAL A 158 4.24 -9.98 -11.35
N VAL A 159 4.76 -8.90 -10.77
CA VAL A 159 6.04 -8.31 -11.16
C VAL A 159 7.21 -9.22 -10.78
N PHE A 160 7.23 -9.77 -9.57
CA PHE A 160 8.29 -10.64 -9.09
C PHE A 160 8.42 -11.95 -9.89
N PRO A 161 7.35 -12.72 -10.17
CA PRO A 161 7.46 -13.90 -11.02
C PRO A 161 8.04 -13.61 -12.41
N ILE A 162 7.69 -12.48 -13.01
CA ILE A 162 8.24 -12.04 -14.30
C ILE A 162 9.73 -11.73 -14.16
N ALA A 163 10.11 -10.92 -13.15
CA ALA A 163 11.50 -10.59 -12.87
C ALA A 163 12.37 -11.84 -12.62
N ARG A 164 11.84 -12.81 -11.87
CA ARG A 164 12.50 -14.09 -11.60
C ARG A 164 12.61 -14.95 -12.86
N SER A 165 11.55 -15.08 -13.64
CA SER A 165 11.55 -15.84 -14.90
C SER A 165 12.59 -15.31 -15.87
N VAL A 166 12.67 -13.98 -16.01
CA VAL A 166 13.70 -13.32 -16.81
C VAL A 166 15.09 -13.57 -16.24
N ALA A 167 15.29 -13.44 -14.93
CA ALA A 167 16.59 -13.72 -14.30
C ALA A 167 17.06 -15.17 -14.56
N SER A 168 16.17 -16.16 -14.41
CA SER A 168 16.46 -17.57 -14.69
C SER A 168 16.77 -17.81 -16.17
N ALA A 169 16.13 -17.12 -17.11
CA ALA A 169 16.47 -17.20 -18.54
C ALA A 169 17.89 -16.70 -18.86
N PHE A 170 18.47 -15.88 -18.00
CA PHE A 170 19.88 -15.47 -18.07
C PHE A 170 20.83 -16.37 -17.25
N GLY A 171 20.34 -17.49 -16.71
CA GLY A 171 21.09 -18.32 -15.77
C GLY A 171 21.54 -17.55 -14.53
N SER A 172 20.79 -16.53 -14.12
CA SER A 172 21.02 -15.77 -12.90
C SER A 172 20.12 -16.36 -11.81
N GLU A 173 20.73 -17.08 -10.88
CA GLU A 173 20.05 -17.77 -9.78
C GLU A 173 20.59 -17.27 -8.43
N PRO A 174 19.86 -17.47 -7.32
CA PRO A 174 20.35 -17.13 -5.98
C PRO A 174 21.72 -17.74 -5.69
N GLY A 175 22.60 -16.97 -5.06
CA GLY A 175 23.98 -17.36 -4.79
C GLY A 175 24.99 -16.75 -5.78
N PRO A 176 25.99 -17.52 -6.28
CA PRO A 176 27.10 -16.96 -7.04
C PRO A 176 26.71 -16.22 -8.32
N THR A 177 25.63 -16.63 -8.99
CA THR A 177 25.19 -16.04 -10.27
C THR A 177 24.11 -14.96 -10.11
N ALA A 178 23.72 -14.62 -8.88
CA ALA A 178 22.64 -13.67 -8.61
C ALA A 178 22.93 -12.28 -9.21
N LYS A 179 24.21 -11.89 -9.24
CA LYS A 179 24.66 -10.60 -9.80
C LYS A 179 24.69 -10.53 -11.32
N ARG A 180 24.52 -11.64 -12.03
CA ARG A 180 24.43 -11.62 -13.51
C ARG A 180 23.37 -10.63 -13.96
N ILE A 181 22.16 -10.73 -13.39
CA ILE A 181 21.11 -9.72 -13.55
C ILE A 181 20.02 -9.79 -12.46
N GLY A 182 19.83 -10.94 -11.81
CA GLY A 182 18.73 -11.21 -10.90
C GLY A 182 18.65 -10.27 -9.69
N SER A 183 19.77 -9.99 -9.01
CA SER A 183 19.80 -9.02 -7.90
C SER A 183 19.32 -7.64 -8.34
N PHE A 184 19.69 -7.20 -9.54
CA PHE A 184 19.26 -5.91 -10.09
C PHE A 184 17.76 -5.92 -10.41
N LEU A 185 17.25 -6.96 -11.06
CA LEU A 185 15.81 -7.05 -11.40
C LEU A 185 14.94 -7.13 -10.16
N VAL A 186 15.34 -7.90 -9.14
CA VAL A 186 14.64 -8.01 -7.86
C VAL A 186 14.55 -6.66 -7.18
N LEU A 187 15.68 -5.94 -7.08
CA LEU A 187 15.73 -4.63 -6.42
C LEU A 187 14.93 -3.58 -7.19
N VAL A 188 15.10 -3.48 -8.51
CA VAL A 188 14.36 -2.50 -9.32
C VAL A 188 12.87 -2.74 -9.19
N SER A 189 12.43 -3.98 -9.41
CA SER A 189 11.03 -4.36 -9.29
C SER A 189 10.46 -3.98 -7.93
N PHE A 190 11.15 -4.36 -6.85
CA PHE A 190 10.72 -4.08 -5.49
C PHE A 190 10.59 -2.57 -5.23
N HIS A 191 11.62 -1.78 -5.54
CA HIS A 191 11.59 -0.35 -5.26
C HIS A 191 10.59 0.41 -6.13
N THR A 192 10.44 0.05 -7.41
CA THR A 192 9.51 0.74 -8.31
C THR A 192 8.05 0.43 -8.01
N THR A 193 7.74 -0.73 -7.42
CA THR A 193 6.38 -1.06 -6.97
C THR A 193 5.84 -0.06 -5.96
N TYR A 194 6.64 0.37 -4.99
CA TYR A 194 6.16 1.33 -3.99
C TYR A 194 6.07 2.75 -4.53
N VAL A 195 6.88 3.11 -5.51
CA VAL A 195 6.75 4.38 -6.22
C VAL A 195 5.43 4.39 -7.00
N ALA A 196 5.14 3.31 -7.74
CA ALA A 196 3.87 3.16 -8.45
C ALA A 196 2.67 3.14 -7.48
N SER A 197 2.82 2.53 -6.29
CA SER A 197 1.82 2.61 -5.22
C SER A 197 1.61 4.02 -4.70
N ALA A 198 2.68 4.81 -4.53
CA ALA A 198 2.58 6.21 -4.11
C ALA A 198 1.91 7.08 -5.18
N MET A 199 2.06 6.74 -6.47
CA MET A 199 1.55 7.55 -7.56
C MET A 199 0.03 7.54 -7.70
N PHE A 200 -0.64 6.45 -7.34
CA PHE A 200 -2.08 6.31 -7.54
C PHE A 200 -2.82 6.12 -6.22
N LEU A 201 -3.95 6.81 -6.03
CA LEU A 201 -4.84 6.61 -4.89
C LEU A 201 -5.28 5.15 -4.74
N THR A 202 -5.35 4.41 -5.85
CA THR A 202 -5.70 3.00 -5.91
C THR A 202 -4.48 2.09 -6.05
N GLY A 203 -3.27 2.59 -5.81
CA GLY A 203 -2.02 1.83 -5.94
C GLY A 203 -1.63 0.99 -4.71
N MET A 204 -2.25 1.26 -3.56
CA MET A 204 -2.06 0.54 -2.29
C MET A 204 -3.37 0.56 -1.49
N ALA A 205 -3.67 -0.53 -0.78
CA ALA A 205 -4.87 -0.66 0.05
C ALA A 205 -5.06 0.47 1.09
N SER A 206 -3.96 1.03 1.59
CA SER A 206 -4.00 2.10 2.61
C SER A 206 -4.08 3.51 2.03
N ASN A 207 -3.95 3.69 0.70
CA ASN A 207 -4.06 5.03 0.11
C ASN A 207 -5.46 5.63 0.27
N PRO A 208 -6.56 4.88 0.07
CA PRO A 208 -7.89 5.39 0.39
C PRO A 208 -8.06 5.66 1.88
N LEU A 209 -7.47 4.85 2.77
CA LEU A 209 -7.47 5.12 4.21
C LEU A 209 -6.88 6.50 4.54
N ILE A 210 -5.75 6.81 3.94
CA ILE A 210 -5.09 8.11 4.07
C ILE A 210 -6.01 9.22 3.56
N ALA A 211 -6.67 9.04 2.41
CA ALA A 211 -7.63 10.02 1.89
C ALA A 211 -8.80 10.26 2.86
N ALA A 212 -9.33 9.19 3.48
CA ALA A 212 -10.37 9.31 4.51
C ALA A 212 -9.87 10.08 5.74
N PHE A 213 -8.68 9.75 6.26
CA PHE A 213 -8.09 10.49 7.39
C PHE A 213 -7.78 11.95 7.05
N ALA A 214 -7.26 12.22 5.85
CA ALA A 214 -7.00 13.57 5.38
C ALA A 214 -8.27 14.42 5.38
N PHE A 215 -9.39 13.86 4.92
CA PHE A 215 -10.68 14.54 4.92
C PHE A 215 -11.24 14.71 6.33
N LYS A 216 -11.22 13.66 7.16
CA LYS A 216 -11.83 13.69 8.50
C LYS A 216 -11.08 14.57 9.50
N ILE A 217 -9.76 14.69 9.35
CA ILE A 217 -8.89 15.41 10.31
C ILE A 217 -8.53 16.79 9.79
N GLY A 218 -8.13 16.89 8.51
CA GLY A 218 -7.64 18.12 7.91
C GLY A 218 -8.62 18.79 6.95
N HIS A 219 -9.82 18.22 6.74
CA HIS A 219 -10.77 18.65 5.70
C HIS A 219 -10.14 18.70 4.30
N VAL A 220 -9.13 17.87 4.07
CA VAL A 220 -8.43 17.75 2.79
C VAL A 220 -9.06 16.64 1.97
N GLU A 221 -9.73 17.01 0.89
CA GLU A 221 -10.31 16.04 -0.04
C GLU A 221 -9.27 15.60 -1.08
N LEU A 222 -8.72 14.40 -0.88
CA LEU A 222 -7.79 13.74 -1.80
C LEU A 222 -8.55 12.88 -2.83
N THR A 223 -9.10 13.53 -3.86
CA THR A 223 -9.67 12.81 -5.01
C THR A 223 -8.58 12.07 -5.79
N TRP A 224 -8.97 11.12 -6.64
CA TRP A 224 -8.02 10.36 -7.48
C TRP A 224 -7.15 11.30 -8.33
N LEU A 225 -7.76 12.31 -8.95
CA LEU A 225 -7.05 13.27 -9.78
C LEU A 225 -6.13 14.19 -8.96
N ARG A 226 -6.55 14.65 -7.77
CA ARG A 226 -5.69 15.45 -6.89
C ARG A 226 -4.49 14.66 -6.37
N TRP A 227 -4.70 13.39 -6.02
CA TRP A 227 -3.61 12.50 -5.63
C TRP A 227 -2.61 12.31 -6.76
N PHE A 228 -3.10 12.00 -7.97
CA PHE A 228 -2.27 11.79 -9.15
C PHE A 228 -1.55 13.07 -9.58
N SER A 229 -2.22 14.22 -9.56
CA SER A 229 -1.60 15.50 -9.92
C SER A 229 -0.45 15.85 -8.97
N GLY A 230 -0.58 15.59 -7.67
CA GLY A 230 0.51 15.80 -6.72
C GLY A 230 1.66 14.81 -6.87
N SER A 231 1.39 13.58 -7.31
CA SER A 231 2.37 12.49 -7.32
C SER A 231 3.11 12.33 -8.64
N VAL A 232 2.53 12.78 -9.77
CA VAL A 232 3.01 12.42 -11.11
C VAL A 232 4.45 12.86 -11.35
N ALA A 233 4.81 14.11 -11.04
CA ALA A 233 6.16 14.60 -11.26
C ALA A 233 7.22 13.96 -10.34
N PRO A 234 7.07 13.97 -8.99
CA PRO A 234 8.05 13.31 -8.12
C PRO A 234 8.08 11.79 -8.33
N GLY A 235 6.95 11.17 -8.67
CA GLY A 235 6.84 9.76 -9.01
C GLY A 235 7.62 9.39 -10.27
N LEU A 236 7.41 10.10 -11.39
CA LEU A 236 8.16 9.88 -12.63
C LEU A 236 9.66 10.16 -12.45
N LEU A 237 10.02 11.18 -11.67
CA LEU A 237 11.42 11.46 -11.35
C LEU A 237 12.03 10.30 -10.56
N THR A 238 11.32 9.76 -9.57
CA THR A 238 11.77 8.59 -8.81
C THR A 238 11.89 7.35 -9.70
N LEU A 239 10.91 7.09 -10.56
CA LEU A 239 10.93 5.97 -11.52
C LEU A 239 12.04 6.08 -12.54
N THR A 240 12.57 7.27 -12.78
CA THR A 240 13.74 7.50 -13.64
C THR A 240 15.05 7.33 -12.84
N VAL A 241 15.15 7.98 -11.67
CA VAL A 241 16.41 8.03 -10.91
C VAL A 241 16.73 6.70 -10.23
N VAL A 242 15.74 6.01 -9.65
CA VAL A 242 15.99 4.82 -8.82
C VAL A 242 16.51 3.64 -9.64
N PRO A 243 15.91 3.24 -10.80
CA PRO A 243 16.46 2.16 -11.61
C PRO A 243 17.88 2.47 -12.12
N TRP A 244 18.15 3.71 -12.49
CA TRP A 244 19.48 4.15 -12.92
C TRP A 244 20.53 4.06 -11.80
N LEU A 245 20.19 4.49 -10.58
CA LEU A 245 21.07 4.37 -9.41
C LEU A 245 21.31 2.91 -9.03
N LEU A 246 20.25 2.09 -8.99
CA LEU A 246 20.37 0.66 -8.73
C LEU A 246 21.26 -0.03 -9.77
N HIS A 247 21.15 0.33 -11.04
CA HIS A 247 22.04 -0.18 -12.09
C HIS A 247 23.50 0.18 -11.80
N ARG A 248 23.79 1.42 -11.36
CA ARG A 248 25.15 1.85 -11.00
C ARG A 248 25.70 1.22 -9.72
N TRP A 249 24.85 0.93 -8.74
CA TRP A 249 25.27 0.37 -7.46
C TRP A 249 25.39 -1.15 -7.49
N VAL A 250 24.45 -1.84 -8.13
CA VAL A 250 24.44 -3.29 -8.24
C VAL A 250 25.40 -3.78 -9.33
N LYS A 251 25.55 -3.02 -10.43
CA LYS A 251 26.41 -3.31 -11.57
C LYS A 251 26.17 -4.72 -12.14
N PRO A 252 25.02 -4.97 -12.79
CA PRO A 252 24.74 -6.28 -13.39
C PRO A 252 25.83 -6.67 -14.39
N GLU A 253 26.27 -7.93 -14.35
CA GLU A 253 27.41 -8.41 -15.16
C GLU A 253 27.03 -8.56 -16.64
N LEU A 254 25.78 -8.92 -16.92
CA LEU A 254 25.30 -9.15 -18.28
C LEU A 254 24.98 -7.84 -19.00
N ARG A 255 25.34 -7.79 -20.29
CA ARG A 255 25.05 -6.66 -21.19
C ARG A 255 24.06 -7.00 -22.29
N ASP A 256 24.05 -8.24 -22.76
CA ASP A 256 23.08 -8.71 -23.74
C ASP A 256 21.73 -9.03 -23.06
N THR A 257 20.65 -8.48 -23.61
CA THR A 257 19.28 -8.72 -23.14
C THR A 257 18.38 -9.36 -24.18
N ALA A 258 18.93 -9.90 -25.28
CA ALA A 258 18.17 -10.67 -26.27
C ALA A 258 17.38 -11.84 -25.65
N PRO A 259 17.92 -12.66 -24.74
CA PRO A 259 17.19 -13.75 -24.09
C PRO A 259 15.89 -13.31 -23.39
N ALA A 260 15.87 -12.14 -22.74
CA ALA A 260 14.65 -11.61 -22.12
C ALA A 260 13.55 -11.32 -23.14
N ARG A 261 13.92 -10.78 -24.31
CA ARG A 261 12.98 -10.47 -25.38
C ARG A 261 12.50 -11.72 -26.08
N GLU A 262 13.34 -12.73 -26.22
CA GLU A 262 12.98 -14.04 -26.77
C GLU A 262 12.01 -14.79 -25.84
N LEU A 263 12.30 -14.82 -24.54
CA LEU A 263 11.38 -15.35 -23.52
C LEU A 263 10.03 -14.64 -23.60
N ALA A 264 10.03 -13.31 -23.61
CA ALA A 264 8.79 -12.53 -23.69
C ALA A 264 7.99 -12.82 -24.97
N ARG A 265 8.67 -12.96 -26.12
CA ARG A 265 8.03 -13.36 -27.39
C ARG A 265 7.40 -14.75 -27.29
N ALA A 266 8.13 -15.71 -26.73
CA ALA A 266 7.66 -17.09 -26.57
C ALA A 266 6.44 -17.14 -25.64
N GLU A 267 6.50 -16.47 -24.49
CA GLU A 267 5.38 -16.43 -23.53
C GLU A 267 4.15 -15.70 -24.10
N LEU A 268 4.34 -14.59 -24.81
CA LEU A 268 3.24 -13.90 -25.50
C LEU A 268 2.62 -14.77 -26.61
N ALA A 269 3.44 -15.53 -27.35
CA ALA A 269 2.94 -16.47 -28.36
C ALA A 269 2.14 -17.61 -27.72
N ARG A 270 2.60 -18.14 -26.58
CA ARG A 270 1.88 -19.18 -25.81
C ARG A 270 0.56 -18.66 -25.24
N MET A 271 0.51 -17.40 -24.83
CA MET A 271 -0.71 -16.74 -24.36
C MET A 271 -1.74 -16.47 -25.48
N GLY A 272 -1.31 -16.45 -26.75
CA GLY A 272 -2.18 -16.17 -27.88
C GLY A 272 -2.76 -14.74 -27.89
N PRO A 273 -3.77 -14.47 -28.74
CA PRO A 273 -4.44 -13.16 -28.80
C PRO A 273 -5.21 -12.85 -27.51
N LEU A 274 -5.63 -11.58 -27.36
CA LEU A 274 -6.43 -11.16 -26.20
C LEU A 274 -7.73 -11.97 -26.10
N SER A 275 -7.89 -12.67 -24.98
CA SER A 275 -9.09 -13.43 -24.70
C SER A 275 -10.32 -12.51 -24.58
N ARG A 276 -11.53 -13.08 -24.62
CA ARG A 276 -12.76 -12.32 -24.37
C ARG A 276 -12.74 -11.65 -22.99
N GLY A 277 -12.26 -12.37 -21.97
CA GLY A 277 -12.16 -11.85 -20.60
C GLY A 277 -11.20 -10.66 -20.51
N GLU A 278 -10.02 -10.77 -21.13
CA GLU A 278 -9.04 -9.67 -21.17
C GLU A 278 -9.59 -8.43 -21.89
N ARG A 279 -10.30 -8.60 -23.02
CA ARG A 279 -10.89 -7.48 -23.76
C ARG A 279 -11.95 -6.72 -22.94
N TRP A 280 -12.85 -7.45 -22.29
CA TRP A 280 -13.85 -6.85 -21.41
C TRP A 280 -13.20 -6.14 -20.23
N LEU A 281 -12.23 -6.78 -19.59
CA LEU A 281 -11.50 -6.19 -18.48
C LEU A 281 -10.83 -4.86 -18.86
N VAL A 282 -10.14 -4.81 -20.01
CA VAL A 282 -9.51 -3.58 -20.51
C VAL A 282 -10.54 -2.48 -20.74
N GLY A 283 -11.66 -2.79 -21.40
CA GLY A 283 -12.73 -1.82 -21.63
C GLY A 283 -13.32 -1.26 -20.33
N ILE A 284 -13.55 -2.14 -19.35
CA ILE A 284 -14.07 -1.75 -18.03
C ILE A 284 -13.06 -0.90 -17.26
N MET A 285 -11.78 -1.27 -17.27
CA MET A 285 -10.71 -0.50 -16.62
C MET A 285 -10.58 0.91 -17.20
N ILE A 286 -10.64 1.04 -18.53
CA ILE A 286 -10.65 2.35 -19.21
C ILE A 286 -11.89 3.15 -18.79
N GLY A 287 -13.07 2.53 -18.74
CA GLY A 287 -14.30 3.17 -18.31
C GLY A 287 -14.26 3.66 -16.86
N VAL A 288 -13.75 2.86 -15.93
CA VAL A 288 -13.56 3.23 -14.52
C VAL A 288 -12.58 4.39 -14.39
N MET A 289 -11.46 4.34 -15.13
CA MET A 289 -10.48 5.41 -15.14
C MET A 289 -11.09 6.73 -15.65
N ALA A 290 -11.86 6.66 -16.75
CA ALA A 290 -12.58 7.82 -17.26
C ALA A 290 -13.53 8.38 -16.21
N GLY A 291 -14.32 7.54 -15.53
CA GLY A 291 -15.23 7.97 -14.45
C GLY A 291 -14.52 8.61 -13.25
N TRP A 292 -13.32 8.15 -12.87
CA TRP A 292 -12.55 8.82 -11.83
C TRP A 292 -12.01 10.18 -12.27
N VAL A 293 -11.52 10.29 -13.51
CA VAL A 293 -11.04 11.56 -14.07
C VAL A 293 -12.17 12.58 -14.23
N THR A 294 -13.36 12.14 -14.63
CA THR A 294 -14.55 12.99 -14.80
C THR A 294 -15.36 13.19 -13.52
N SER A 295 -14.92 12.62 -12.39
CA SER A 295 -15.58 12.77 -11.08
C SER A 295 -15.87 14.22 -10.67
N PRO A 296 -15.01 15.22 -10.95
CA PRO A 296 -15.32 16.62 -10.63
C PRO A 296 -16.51 17.18 -11.41
N TRP A 297 -16.90 16.58 -12.54
CA TRP A 297 -17.97 17.06 -13.41
C TRP A 297 -19.32 16.45 -13.08
N HIS A 298 -19.36 15.19 -12.66
CA HIS A 298 -20.60 14.47 -12.37
C HIS A 298 -20.88 14.26 -10.88
N GLY A 299 -19.90 14.51 -10.00
CA GLY A 299 -20.06 14.38 -8.54
C GLY A 299 -20.21 12.95 -8.00
N ILE A 300 -20.37 11.94 -8.86
CA ILE A 300 -20.39 10.52 -8.45
C ILE A 300 -19.08 10.16 -7.71
N PRO A 301 -19.16 9.65 -6.46
CA PRO A 301 -17.99 9.21 -5.72
C PRO A 301 -17.23 8.07 -6.41
N ASN A 302 -15.91 8.07 -6.31
CA ASN A 302 -15.02 7.06 -6.91
C ASN A 302 -15.41 5.62 -6.57
N THR A 303 -15.99 5.40 -5.38
CA THR A 303 -16.51 4.11 -4.93
C THR A 303 -17.61 3.57 -5.85
N PHE A 304 -18.57 4.41 -6.24
CA PHE A 304 -19.67 3.97 -7.08
C PHE A 304 -19.25 3.78 -8.53
N VAL A 305 -18.25 4.53 -9.00
CA VAL A 305 -17.59 4.27 -10.28
C VAL A 305 -16.93 2.89 -10.27
N ALA A 306 -16.21 2.54 -9.19
CA ALA A 306 -15.61 1.22 -9.03
C ALA A 306 -16.67 0.11 -8.95
N LEU A 307 -17.74 0.30 -8.16
CA LEU A 307 -18.83 -0.68 -8.05
C LEU A 307 -19.54 -0.90 -9.38
N ALA A 308 -19.76 0.15 -10.18
CA ALA A 308 -20.30 0.01 -11.52
C ALA A 308 -19.40 -0.85 -12.40
N GLY A 309 -18.08 -0.63 -12.33
CA GLY A 309 -17.11 -1.47 -13.04
C GLY A 309 -17.11 -2.94 -12.58
N LEU A 310 -17.23 -3.20 -11.27
CA LEU A 310 -17.33 -4.57 -10.74
C LEU A 310 -18.62 -5.26 -11.21
N SER A 311 -19.73 -4.53 -11.22
CA SER A 311 -21.00 -5.02 -11.77
C SER A 311 -20.83 -5.41 -13.25
N LEU A 312 -20.14 -4.59 -14.05
CA LEU A 312 -19.84 -4.93 -15.44
C LEU A 312 -18.92 -6.15 -15.58
N ILE A 313 -17.94 -6.34 -14.69
CA ILE A 313 -17.07 -7.54 -14.67
C ILE A 313 -17.91 -8.80 -14.49
N LEU A 314 -18.88 -8.78 -13.57
CA LEU A 314 -19.78 -9.91 -13.30
C LEU A 314 -20.74 -10.14 -14.46
N LEU A 315 -21.38 -9.09 -14.97
CA LEU A 315 -22.33 -9.18 -16.09
C LEU A 315 -21.65 -9.66 -17.38
N ALA A 316 -20.42 -9.23 -17.63
CA ALA A 316 -19.60 -9.70 -18.74
C ALA A 316 -19.02 -11.11 -18.54
N ARG A 317 -19.23 -11.72 -17.36
CA ARG A 317 -18.66 -13.01 -16.92
C ARG A 317 -17.14 -13.06 -17.03
N VAL A 318 -16.47 -11.94 -16.75
CA VAL A 318 -15.01 -11.92 -16.55
C VAL A 318 -14.65 -12.62 -15.24
N LEU A 319 -15.50 -12.44 -14.22
CA LEU A 319 -15.51 -13.21 -12.99
C LEU A 319 -16.92 -13.72 -12.70
N THR A 320 -17.00 -14.81 -11.94
CA THR A 320 -18.25 -15.33 -11.35
C THR A 320 -18.47 -14.78 -9.94
N TRP A 321 -19.65 -14.97 -9.39
CA TRP A 321 -19.92 -14.64 -8.00
C TRP A 321 -19.05 -15.44 -7.03
N ASP A 322 -18.83 -16.73 -7.33
CA ASP A 322 -17.99 -17.61 -6.51
C ASP A 322 -16.53 -17.16 -6.52
N ASP A 323 -16.03 -16.58 -7.63
CA ASP A 323 -14.70 -15.98 -7.68
C ASP A 323 -14.56 -14.83 -6.67
N LEU A 324 -15.61 -14.03 -6.44
CA LEU A 324 -15.61 -12.96 -5.45
C LEU A 324 -15.67 -13.48 -4.02
N LEU A 325 -16.50 -14.51 -3.77
CA LEU A 325 -16.56 -15.18 -2.46
C LEU A 325 -15.23 -15.86 -2.12
N ALA A 326 -14.52 -16.36 -3.13
CA ALA A 326 -13.21 -16.97 -2.97
C ALA A 326 -12.07 -15.95 -2.73
N GLU A 327 -12.29 -14.65 -2.99
CA GLU A 327 -11.29 -13.60 -2.81
C GLU A 327 -11.13 -13.20 -1.33
N ARG A 328 -10.60 -14.12 -0.53
CA ARG A 328 -10.36 -13.96 0.91
C ARG A 328 -9.65 -12.66 1.29
N PRO A 329 -8.64 -12.16 0.54
CA PRO A 329 -8.01 -10.88 0.84
C PRO A 329 -8.97 -9.69 0.87
N ALA A 330 -9.97 -9.65 -0.01
CA ALA A 330 -10.97 -8.58 -0.03
C ALA A 330 -11.81 -8.59 1.24
N TRP A 331 -12.29 -9.77 1.65
CA TRP A 331 -13.09 -9.93 2.87
C TRP A 331 -12.29 -9.65 4.14
N ASP A 332 -11.04 -10.13 4.22
CA ASP A 332 -10.15 -9.81 5.34
C ASP A 332 -9.95 -8.29 5.44
N ALA A 333 -9.69 -7.62 4.30
CA ALA A 333 -9.60 -6.17 4.21
C ALA A 333 -10.85 -5.46 4.72
N LEU A 334 -12.03 -5.86 4.28
CA LEU A 334 -13.30 -5.27 4.74
C LEU A 334 -13.45 -5.35 6.26
N ILE A 335 -13.13 -6.51 6.86
CA ILE A 335 -13.29 -6.77 8.30
C ILE A 335 -12.36 -5.93 9.16
N TRP A 336 -11.09 -5.78 8.80
CA TRP A 336 -10.18 -4.95 9.60
C TRP A 336 -10.29 -3.46 9.26
N PHE A 337 -10.64 -3.11 8.02
CA PHE A 337 -10.54 -1.73 7.55
C PHE A 337 -11.66 -0.84 8.11
N GLY A 338 -12.91 -1.30 8.02
CA GLY A 338 -14.07 -0.55 8.50
C GLY A 338 -13.93 -0.09 9.96
N PRO A 339 -13.69 -1.00 10.92
CA PRO A 339 -13.61 -0.62 12.32
C PRO A 339 -12.41 0.28 12.66
N LEU A 340 -11.30 0.20 11.92
CA LEU A 340 -10.17 1.13 12.10
C LEU A 340 -10.55 2.56 11.67
N VAL A 341 -11.22 2.70 10.52
CA VAL A 341 -11.76 3.99 10.07
C VAL A 341 -12.73 4.54 11.11
N MET A 342 -13.64 3.70 11.60
CA MET A 342 -14.58 4.06 12.65
C MET A 342 -13.87 4.56 13.91
N MET A 343 -12.93 3.81 14.48
CA MET A 343 -12.24 4.24 15.70
C MET A 343 -11.48 5.55 15.52
N ALA A 344 -10.85 5.76 14.37
CA ALA A 344 -10.16 7.01 14.07
C ALA A 344 -11.13 8.19 13.94
N VAL A 345 -12.27 8.02 13.27
CA VAL A 345 -13.35 9.02 13.22
C VAL A 345 -13.82 9.34 14.63
N GLN A 346 -14.03 8.33 15.46
CA GLN A 346 -14.47 8.49 16.84
C GLN A 346 -13.46 9.25 17.69
N LEU A 347 -12.17 8.90 17.62
CA LEU A 347 -11.09 9.59 18.33
C LEU A 347 -10.98 11.07 17.93
N ASN A 348 -11.22 11.36 16.64
CA ASN A 348 -11.23 12.73 16.15
C ASN A 348 -12.47 13.50 16.64
N GLU A 349 -13.67 12.92 16.51
CA GLU A 349 -14.94 13.51 16.95
C GLU A 349 -14.92 13.87 18.44
N ILE A 350 -14.38 12.99 19.29
CA ILE A 350 -14.29 13.24 20.73
C ILE A 350 -13.05 14.07 21.11
N GLY A 351 -12.22 14.50 20.15
CA GLY A 351 -11.13 15.46 20.37
C GLY A 351 -9.80 14.89 20.87
N VAL A 352 -9.62 13.56 20.92
CA VAL A 352 -8.36 12.93 21.37
C VAL A 352 -7.20 13.33 20.47
N ILE A 353 -7.41 13.29 19.14
CA ILE A 353 -6.36 13.59 18.15
C ILE A 353 -5.81 15.01 18.36
N ARG A 354 -6.70 15.99 18.57
CA ARG A 354 -6.32 17.38 18.83
C ARG A 354 -5.48 17.54 20.09
N ILE A 355 -5.84 16.83 21.17
CA ILE A 355 -5.14 16.92 22.46
C ILE A 355 -3.74 16.31 22.38
N LEU A 356 -3.60 15.15 21.74
CA LEU A 356 -2.29 14.50 21.54
C LEU A 356 -1.39 15.30 20.60
N ALA A 357 -1.96 15.81 19.50
CA ALA A 357 -1.25 16.68 18.55
C ALA A 357 -0.71 17.95 19.22
N GLY A 358 -1.51 18.60 20.09
CA GLY A 358 -1.08 19.79 20.82
C GLY A 358 0.14 19.54 21.73
N LYS A 359 0.25 18.36 22.34
CA LYS A 359 1.42 18.01 23.17
C LYS A 359 2.69 17.76 22.36
N LEU A 360 2.57 17.05 21.23
CA LEU A 360 3.69 16.87 20.30
C LEU A 360 4.14 18.20 19.71
N PHE A 361 3.19 19.07 19.32
CA PHE A 361 3.48 20.41 18.84
C PHE A 361 4.19 21.27 19.90
N GLY A 362 3.87 21.07 21.19
CA GLY A 362 4.56 21.72 22.30
C GLY A 362 6.10 21.63 22.24
N LEU A 363 6.63 20.53 21.69
CA LEU A 363 8.08 20.30 21.51
C LEU A 363 8.69 21.07 20.32
N MET A 364 7.84 21.59 19.42
CA MET A 364 8.22 22.24 18.16
C MET A 364 7.75 23.70 18.09
N ILE A 365 7.31 24.27 19.21
CA ILE A 365 6.91 25.67 19.31
C ILE A 365 8.08 26.57 18.90
N GLY A 366 7.81 27.52 17.99
CA GLY A 366 8.79 28.48 17.47
C GLY A 366 9.55 28.03 16.22
N TRP A 367 9.36 26.80 15.76
CA TRP A 367 9.96 26.34 14.50
C TRP A 367 9.18 26.87 13.29
N PRO A 368 9.84 27.20 12.17
CA PRO A 368 9.15 27.43 10.91
C PRO A 368 8.38 26.19 10.48
N TRP A 369 7.12 26.34 10.04
CA TRP A 369 6.24 25.23 9.68
C TRP A 369 6.89 24.27 8.65
N GLY A 370 7.72 24.79 7.74
CA GLY A 370 8.44 23.98 6.75
C GLY A 370 9.44 23.01 7.40
N LEU A 371 10.15 23.46 8.43
CA LEU A 371 11.08 22.61 9.19
C LEU A 371 10.32 21.54 9.98
N VAL A 372 9.18 21.92 10.59
CA VAL A 372 8.29 20.98 11.28
C VAL A 372 7.79 19.89 10.33
N LEU A 373 7.34 20.27 9.13
CA LEU A 373 6.88 19.31 8.13
C LEU A 373 7.99 18.33 7.72
N VAL A 374 9.20 18.81 7.47
CA VAL A 374 10.34 17.94 7.13
C VAL A 374 10.66 16.97 8.27
N ALA A 375 10.71 17.46 9.51
CA ALA A 375 10.97 16.64 10.69
C ALA A 375 9.89 15.56 10.90
N LEU A 376 8.62 15.93 10.75
CA LEU A 376 7.50 15.00 10.86
C LEU A 376 7.53 13.95 9.76
N VAL A 377 7.75 14.32 8.50
CA VAL A 377 7.79 13.37 7.37
C VAL A 377 8.99 12.43 7.47
N ALA A 378 10.17 12.93 7.85
CA ALA A 378 11.35 12.10 8.05
C ALA A 378 11.13 11.09 9.20
N SER A 379 10.59 11.56 10.32
CA SER A 379 10.26 10.71 11.47
C SER A 379 9.20 9.66 11.10
N TYR A 380 8.14 10.07 10.40
CA TYR A 380 7.11 9.18 9.88
C TYR A 380 7.69 8.10 8.97
N CYS A 381 8.53 8.48 8.02
CA CYS A 381 9.21 7.55 7.13
C CYS A 381 10.04 6.52 7.91
N TYR A 382 10.91 6.97 8.81
CA TYR A 382 11.89 6.09 9.48
C TYR A 382 11.31 5.27 10.64
N ILE A 383 10.22 5.70 11.27
CA ILE A 383 9.52 4.87 12.25
C ILE A 383 9.03 3.55 11.60
N HIS A 384 8.85 3.52 10.28
CA HIS A 384 8.47 2.31 9.55
C HIS A 384 9.46 1.15 9.68
N TYR A 385 10.72 1.38 10.08
CA TYR A 385 11.63 0.27 10.45
C TYR A 385 11.06 -0.63 11.55
N SER A 386 10.19 -0.09 12.40
CA SER A 386 9.52 -0.79 13.50
C SER A 386 8.19 -1.44 13.08
N PHE A 387 7.79 -1.34 11.81
CA PHE A 387 6.53 -1.85 11.30
C PHE A 387 6.77 -2.94 10.26
N ALA A 388 5.94 -3.99 10.30
CA ALA A 388 5.89 -5.04 9.28
C ALA A 388 4.68 -4.88 8.33
N SER A 389 3.95 -3.77 8.44
CA SER A 389 2.75 -3.50 7.66
C SER A 389 2.57 -2.00 7.44
N MET A 390 2.50 -1.60 6.18
CA MET A 390 2.12 -0.23 5.77
C MET A 390 0.75 0.16 6.31
N THR A 391 -0.23 -0.75 6.24
CA THR A 391 -1.57 -0.51 6.77
C THR A 391 -1.56 -0.23 8.26
N ALA A 392 -0.87 -1.05 9.05
CA ALA A 392 -0.76 -0.83 10.49
C ALA A 392 -0.07 0.51 10.78
N HIS A 393 0.99 0.84 10.04
CA HIS A 393 1.69 2.12 10.15
C HIS A 393 0.75 3.31 9.87
N VAL A 394 0.01 3.28 8.76
CA VAL A 394 -0.94 4.35 8.39
C VAL A 394 -2.02 4.51 9.46
N ALA A 395 -2.65 3.40 9.86
CA ALA A 395 -3.70 3.41 10.88
C ALA A 395 -3.21 3.98 12.21
N ALA A 396 -1.97 3.67 12.59
CA ALA A 396 -1.37 4.09 13.84
C ALA A 396 -0.94 5.56 13.84
N LEU A 397 -0.25 6.00 12.78
CA LEU A 397 0.57 7.21 12.83
C LEU A 397 -0.01 8.35 11.98
N TYR A 398 -0.65 8.05 10.84
CA TYR A 398 -1.07 9.11 9.92
C TYR A 398 -2.00 10.15 10.59
N PRO A 399 -3.04 9.76 11.35
CA PRO A 399 -3.90 10.73 12.04
C PRO A 399 -3.16 11.67 12.97
N GLY A 400 -2.24 11.13 13.79
CA GLY A 400 -1.49 11.90 14.78
C GLY A 400 -0.48 12.84 14.13
N PHE A 401 0.24 12.37 13.11
CA PHE A 401 1.22 13.17 12.38
C PHE A 401 0.55 14.29 11.56
N LEU A 402 -0.60 14.00 10.93
CA LEU A 402 -1.38 15.03 10.24
C LEU A 402 -1.89 16.08 11.24
N GLY A 403 -2.46 15.65 12.37
CA GLY A 403 -2.90 16.56 13.43
C GLY A 403 -1.77 17.45 13.96
N ALA A 404 -0.58 16.88 14.17
CA ALA A 404 0.59 17.64 14.64
C ALA A 404 1.07 18.66 13.60
N ALA A 405 1.09 18.29 12.32
CA ALA A 405 1.46 19.22 11.24
C ALA A 405 0.45 20.38 11.13
N LEU A 406 -0.85 20.11 11.24
CA LEU A 406 -1.89 21.13 11.23
C LEU A 406 -1.78 22.06 12.44
N ALA A 407 -1.55 21.50 13.64
CA ALA A 407 -1.32 22.28 14.86
C ALA A 407 -0.07 23.19 14.75
N ALA A 408 0.91 22.78 13.95
CA ALA A 408 2.10 23.55 13.64
C ALA A 408 1.91 24.63 12.56
N GLY A 409 0.68 24.84 12.09
CA GLY A 409 0.38 25.83 11.06
C GLY A 409 0.81 25.44 9.65
N VAL A 410 1.14 24.16 9.41
CA VAL A 410 1.40 23.67 8.05
C VAL A 410 0.10 23.77 7.23
N PRO A 411 0.12 24.29 5.99
CA PRO A 411 -1.05 24.31 5.13
C PRO A 411 -1.66 22.90 4.97
N PRO A 412 -2.99 22.72 5.08
CA PRO A 412 -3.58 21.38 5.21
C PRO A 412 -3.20 20.40 4.11
N MET A 413 -3.19 20.84 2.86
CA MET A 413 -2.82 20.01 1.72
C MET A 413 -1.33 19.60 1.76
N LEU A 414 -0.45 20.51 2.19
CA LEU A 414 0.97 20.22 2.39
C LEU A 414 1.25 19.34 3.60
N ALA A 415 0.37 19.34 4.60
CA ALA A 415 0.47 18.40 5.71
C ALA A 415 0.07 16.99 5.25
N ALA A 416 -0.99 16.88 4.46
CA ALA A 416 -1.55 15.59 4.02
C ALA A 416 -0.69 14.87 2.97
N LEU A 417 -0.31 15.55 1.88
CA LEU A 417 0.31 14.90 0.72
C LEU A 417 1.66 14.22 1.00
N PRO A 418 2.64 14.84 1.67
CA PRO A 418 3.89 14.17 2.01
C PRO A 418 3.68 12.91 2.84
N LEU A 419 2.90 13.00 3.92
CA LEU A 419 2.60 11.85 4.78
C LEU A 419 1.90 10.74 3.97
N ALA A 420 1.02 11.13 3.04
CA ALA A 420 0.32 10.21 2.16
C ALA A 420 1.29 9.44 1.25
N TYR A 421 2.19 10.13 0.57
CA TYR A 421 3.14 9.47 -0.34
C TYR A 421 4.20 8.66 0.41
N PHE A 422 4.71 9.17 1.54
CA PHE A 422 5.68 8.43 2.36
C PHE A 422 5.09 7.18 3.01
N SER A 423 3.76 7.06 3.12
CA SER A 423 3.09 5.83 3.56
C SER A 423 3.29 4.64 2.61
N SER A 424 3.58 4.90 1.33
CA SER A 424 3.98 3.86 0.37
C SER A 424 5.51 3.76 0.28
N LEU A 425 6.21 4.90 0.18
CA LEU A 425 7.64 4.93 -0.12
C LEU A 425 8.51 4.38 1.03
N ASN A 426 8.04 4.43 2.27
CA ASN A 426 8.73 3.91 3.44
C ASN A 426 8.83 2.38 3.47
N ALA A 427 7.98 1.68 2.71
CA ALA A 427 7.91 0.22 2.69
C ALA A 427 9.14 -0.44 2.07
N ALA A 428 9.84 0.29 1.19
CA ALA A 428 10.97 -0.23 0.43
C ALA A 428 12.29 -0.26 1.23
N MET A 429 12.26 -0.12 2.57
CA MET A 429 13.47 -0.02 3.39
C MET A 429 13.91 -1.36 4.00
N THR A 430 12.96 -2.17 4.44
CA THR A 430 13.23 -3.44 5.14
C THR A 430 12.70 -4.63 4.33
N HIS A 431 13.14 -5.82 4.70
CA HIS A 431 12.69 -7.08 4.08
C HIS A 431 11.33 -7.56 4.60
N TYR A 432 10.74 -6.84 5.54
CA TYR A 432 9.47 -7.19 6.21
C TYR A 432 8.45 -6.05 6.24
N GLY A 433 8.79 -4.82 5.80
CA GLY A 433 7.92 -3.63 5.96
C GLY A 433 6.56 -3.73 5.27
N THR A 434 6.43 -4.70 4.36
CA THR A 434 5.22 -4.95 3.57
C THR A 434 5.16 -6.43 3.14
N GLY A 435 3.97 -6.89 2.75
CA GLY A 435 3.68 -8.29 2.41
C GLY A 435 4.45 -8.83 1.21
N SER A 436 4.81 -7.98 0.22
CA SER A 436 5.66 -8.40 -0.91
C SER A 436 7.13 -8.46 -0.54
N ALA A 437 7.62 -7.75 0.50
CA ALA A 437 9.04 -7.74 0.82
C ALA A 437 9.62 -9.13 1.12
N PRO A 438 8.95 -10.01 1.90
CA PRO A 438 9.38 -11.40 2.08
C PRO A 438 9.37 -12.23 0.79
N VAL A 439 8.51 -11.90 -0.18
CA VAL A 439 8.46 -12.60 -1.49
C VAL A 439 9.72 -12.29 -2.29
N TYR A 440 10.07 -11.01 -2.42
CA TYR A 440 11.28 -10.58 -3.12
C TYR A 440 12.56 -10.98 -2.38
N PHE A 441 12.63 -10.73 -1.07
CA PHE A 441 13.80 -11.01 -0.26
C PHE A 441 14.02 -12.51 -0.06
N GLY A 442 12.95 -13.26 0.21
CA GLY A 442 12.97 -14.72 0.39
C GLY A 442 13.42 -15.49 -0.85
N ALA A 443 13.47 -14.84 -2.01
CA ALA A 443 14.04 -15.40 -3.23
C ALA A 443 15.57 -15.60 -3.15
N GLY A 444 16.27 -14.93 -2.22
CA GLY A 444 17.70 -15.15 -1.98
C GLY A 444 18.67 -14.47 -2.94
N TYR A 445 18.19 -13.60 -3.84
CA TYR A 445 19.05 -12.85 -4.79
C TYR A 445 19.88 -11.74 -4.14
N VAL A 446 19.50 -11.26 -2.96
CA VAL A 446 20.10 -10.10 -2.29
C VAL A 446 20.31 -10.41 -0.81
N ARG A 447 21.51 -10.14 -0.29
CA ARG A 447 21.82 -10.30 1.13
C ARG A 447 21.14 -9.22 1.96
N GLN A 448 20.76 -9.53 3.19
CA GLN A 448 20.05 -8.59 4.08
C GLN A 448 20.78 -7.24 4.26
N GLY A 449 22.10 -7.27 4.49
CA GLY A 449 22.86 -6.02 4.65
C GLY A 449 22.84 -5.13 3.40
N ASP A 450 22.88 -5.74 2.21
CA ASP A 450 22.76 -5.00 0.95
C ASP A 450 21.35 -4.46 0.74
N TRP A 451 20.33 -5.24 1.07
CA TRP A 451 18.92 -4.85 1.02
C TRP A 451 18.66 -3.59 1.85
N TRP A 452 19.06 -3.59 3.12
CA TRP A 452 18.81 -2.47 4.04
C TRP A 452 19.63 -1.24 3.67
N ARG A 453 20.90 -1.43 3.29
CA ARG A 453 21.76 -0.33 2.85
C ARG A 453 21.21 0.37 1.61
N LEU A 454 20.72 -0.39 0.63
CA LEU A 454 20.11 0.16 -0.58
C LEU A 454 18.74 0.80 -0.28
N GLY A 455 17.91 0.13 0.54
CA GLY A 455 16.63 0.67 1.01
C GLY A 455 16.77 2.00 1.72
N PHE A 456 17.73 2.12 2.64
CA PHE A 456 18.02 3.39 3.30
C PHE A 456 18.46 4.48 2.30
N ARG A 457 19.40 4.18 1.40
CA ARG A 457 19.83 5.16 0.38
C ARG A 457 18.67 5.64 -0.49
N ILE A 458 17.81 4.73 -0.92
CA ILE A 458 16.64 5.05 -1.74
C ILE A 458 15.62 5.86 -0.94
N SER A 459 15.43 5.58 0.36
CA SER A 459 14.57 6.39 1.22
C SER A 459 15.01 7.86 1.30
N VAL A 460 16.33 8.10 1.38
CA VAL A 460 16.91 9.46 1.38
C VAL A 460 16.67 10.16 0.04
N ILE A 461 16.85 9.44 -1.06
CA ILE A 461 16.57 9.96 -2.41
C ILE A 461 15.09 10.30 -2.57
N ASN A 462 14.19 9.45 -2.07
CA ASN A 462 12.76 9.72 -2.07
C ASN A 462 12.43 10.94 -1.21
N LEU A 463 13.03 11.10 -0.02
CA LEU A 463 12.90 12.33 0.79
C LEU A 463 13.30 13.57 0.00
N ILE A 464 14.46 13.56 -0.66
CA ILE A 464 14.94 14.68 -1.47
C ILE A 464 13.99 14.96 -2.65
N ILE A 465 13.57 13.94 -3.38
CA ILE A 465 12.71 14.09 -4.56
C ILE A 465 11.32 14.60 -4.16
N TRP A 466 10.67 13.95 -3.20
CA TRP A 466 9.27 14.22 -2.87
C TRP A 466 9.10 15.46 -2.00
N MET A 467 10.02 15.75 -1.08
CA MET A 467 9.99 16.98 -0.28
C MET A 467 10.66 18.17 -0.96
N GLY A 468 11.61 17.94 -1.87
CA GLY A 468 12.26 19.00 -2.64
C GLY A 468 11.49 19.29 -3.93
N ALA A 469 11.73 18.47 -4.96
CA ALA A 469 11.12 18.64 -6.28
C ALA A 469 9.59 18.52 -6.24
N GLY A 470 9.05 17.63 -5.39
CA GLY A 470 7.61 17.48 -5.18
C GLY A 470 6.97 18.74 -4.63
N SER A 471 7.56 19.42 -3.64
CA SER A 471 7.02 20.68 -3.12
C SER A 471 7.03 21.81 -4.14
N VAL A 472 8.06 21.90 -4.99
CA VAL A 472 8.09 22.83 -6.13
C VAL A 472 6.97 22.50 -7.13
N TRP A 473 6.82 21.22 -7.48
CA TRP A 473 5.75 20.77 -8.37
C TRP A 473 4.37 21.10 -7.82
N TRP A 474 4.11 20.84 -6.54
CA TRP A 474 2.85 21.18 -5.88
C TRP A 474 2.55 22.67 -5.96
N LYS A 475 3.58 23.53 -5.92
CA LYS A 475 3.40 24.97 -6.14
C LYS A 475 2.97 25.28 -7.57
N ILE A 476 3.59 24.63 -8.56
CA ILE A 476 3.29 24.80 -9.99
C ILE A 476 1.85 24.39 -10.32
N VAL A 477 1.38 23.27 -9.75
CA VAL A 477 0.01 22.78 -10.01
C VAL A 477 -1.06 23.42 -9.11
N GLY A 478 -0.71 24.45 -8.34
CA GLY A 478 -1.65 25.22 -7.52
C GLY A 478 -2.20 24.48 -6.29
N ILE A 479 -1.43 23.55 -5.74
CA ILE A 479 -1.79 22.77 -4.53
C ILE A 479 -1.53 23.56 -3.24
N TRP A 480 -0.61 24.53 -3.26
CA TRP A 480 -0.30 25.44 -2.14
C TRP A 480 0.34 26.75 -2.58
#